data_AF-A0A5E4PRZ7-F1
#
_entry.id   AF-A0A5E4PRZ7-F1
#
_cell.length_a   1.000
_cell.length_b   1.000
_cell.length_c   1.000
_cell.angle_alpha   90.00
_cell.angle_beta   90.00
_cell.angle_gamma   90.00
#
_symmetry.space_group_name_H-M   'P 1'
#
loop_
_entity.id
_entity.type
_entity.pdbx_description
1 polymer ?
#
loop_
_entity_poly.entity_id
_entity_poly.type
_entity_poly.pdbx_seq_one_letter_code
_entity_poly.pdbx_strand_id
1 'polypeptide(L)'
;MSFLDPGRIAPPNSFAPSRCYEKPNAKMESETTQKMSYQPVCAPAPQRPPWACKGQYQKPCQKLEGTTVYRSSFLPPGEDCTEYMDPCQYGDCKPCSCICPAECIATDPCACNFPTAQCCA
;
A
#
# COMPACT_ATOMS: atom_id res chain seq x y z
N MET A 1 -55.84 34.09 100.09
CA MET A 1 -55.88 32.69 99.64
C MET A 1 -54.46 32.25 99.37
N SER A 2 -53.93 31.30 100.13
CA SER A 2 -52.59 30.75 99.94
C SER A 2 -52.62 29.65 98.88
N PHE A 3 -51.71 29.71 97.92
CA PHE A 3 -51.53 28.64 96.93
C PHE A 3 -50.80 27.48 97.63
N LEU A 4 -51.42 26.30 97.65
CA LEU A 4 -50.80 25.07 98.16
C LEU A 4 -49.97 24.44 97.04
N ASP A 5 -48.79 23.90 97.38
CA ASP A 5 -47.91 23.27 96.41
C ASP A 5 -48.59 22.02 95.80
N PRO A 6 -48.75 21.96 94.47
CA PRO A 6 -49.48 20.87 93.80
C PRO A 6 -48.70 19.53 93.74
N GLY A 7 -47.59 19.42 94.47
CA GLY A 7 -46.74 18.23 94.46
C GLY A 7 -46.06 18.00 93.10
N ARG A 8 -45.57 16.77 92.89
CA ARG A 8 -44.83 16.39 91.69
C ARG A 8 -45.80 16.15 90.52
N ILE A 9 -45.87 17.11 89.60
CA ILE A 9 -46.67 17.01 88.38
C ILE A 9 -45.88 16.20 87.32
N ALA A 10 -46.57 15.34 86.58
CA ALA A 10 -45.98 14.58 85.49
C ALA A 10 -45.57 15.51 84.34
N PRO A 11 -44.43 15.26 83.67
CA PRO A 11 -44.01 16.07 82.53
C PRO A 11 -45.03 15.96 81.38
N PRO A 12 -45.27 17.05 80.62
CA PRO A 12 -46.19 17.04 79.49
C PRO A 12 -45.66 16.15 78.36
N ASN A 13 -46.59 15.60 77.57
CA ASN A 13 -46.26 14.79 76.41
C ASN A 13 -45.56 15.62 75.33
N SER A 14 -44.57 15.02 74.66
CA SER A 14 -43.89 15.65 73.52
C SER A 14 -44.79 15.63 72.29
N PHE A 15 -44.97 16.78 71.65
CA PHE A 15 -45.66 16.92 70.36
C PHE A 15 -44.68 16.95 69.18
N ALA A 16 -43.41 16.61 69.40
CA ALA A 16 -42.44 16.53 68.32
C ALA A 16 -42.85 15.41 67.34
N PRO A 17 -42.85 15.66 66.02
CA PRO A 17 -43.17 14.63 65.05
C PRO A 17 -42.13 13.50 65.12
N SER A 18 -42.60 12.26 65.01
CA SER A 18 -41.74 11.10 64.92
C SER A 18 -40.85 11.21 63.68
N ARG A 19 -39.53 11.11 63.85
CA ARG A 19 -38.58 11.09 62.73
C ARG A 19 -38.70 9.77 61.99
N CYS A 20 -39.54 9.73 60.97
CA CYS A 20 -39.71 8.59 60.07
C CYS A 20 -38.74 8.73 58.89
N TYR A 21 -37.51 8.24 59.03
CA TYR A 21 -36.62 8.10 57.88
C TYR A 21 -36.83 6.72 57.25
N GLU A 22 -37.28 6.71 56.00
CA GLU A 22 -37.36 5.51 55.18
C GLU A 22 -36.16 5.49 54.22
N LYS A 23 -35.39 4.40 54.26
CA LYS A 23 -34.26 4.23 53.36
C LYS A 23 -34.80 3.97 51.94
N PRO A 24 -34.33 4.67 50.91
CA PRO A 24 -34.72 4.38 49.54
C PRO A 24 -34.34 2.94 49.17
N ASN A 25 -35.31 2.20 48.63
CA ASN A 25 -35.13 0.80 48.21
C ASN A 25 -34.44 0.70 46.83
N ALA A 26 -34.56 1.74 46.00
CA ALA A 26 -33.95 1.78 44.69
C ALA A 26 -32.43 1.94 44.78
N LYS A 27 -31.70 1.16 43.97
CA LYS A 27 -30.26 1.33 43.81
C LYS A 27 -29.98 2.60 43.00
N MET A 28 -28.96 3.34 43.40
CA MET A 28 -28.45 4.46 42.62
C MET A 28 -27.73 3.95 41.38
N GLU A 29 -27.77 4.71 40.29
CA GLU A 29 -27.02 4.38 39.08
C GLU A 29 -25.53 4.22 39.39
N SER A 30 -24.95 3.13 38.87
CA SER A 30 -23.56 2.75 39.12
C SER A 30 -22.68 2.92 37.88
N GLU A 31 -23.20 3.56 36.83
CA GLU A 31 -22.44 3.81 35.61
C GLU A 31 -21.51 4.99 35.80
N THR A 32 -20.29 4.84 35.29
CA THR A 32 -19.28 5.89 35.32
C THR A 32 -18.93 6.28 33.90
N THR A 33 -18.52 7.53 33.71
CA THR A 33 -17.97 8.00 32.44
C THR A 33 -16.83 7.11 31.96
N GLN A 34 -15.99 6.60 32.87
CA GLN A 34 -14.94 5.65 32.53
C GLN A 34 -15.50 4.36 31.90
N LYS A 35 -16.52 3.76 32.52
CA LYS A 35 -17.12 2.50 32.04
C LYS A 35 -17.81 2.69 30.68
N MET A 36 -18.40 3.86 30.45
CA MET A 36 -19.11 4.18 29.21
C MET A 36 -18.17 4.60 28.08
N SER A 37 -17.09 5.34 28.38
CA SER A 37 -16.18 5.89 27.37
C SER A 37 -15.08 4.91 26.93
N TYR A 38 -14.66 3.98 27.79
CA TYR A 38 -13.53 3.08 27.51
C TYR A 38 -13.99 1.63 27.33
N GLN A 39 -14.93 1.40 26.41
CA GLN A 39 -15.35 0.06 26.02
C GLN A 39 -14.30 -0.61 25.13
N PRO A 40 -14.20 -1.95 25.15
CA PRO A 40 -13.28 -2.68 24.27
C PRO A 40 -13.64 -2.41 22.81
N VAL A 41 -12.70 -1.84 22.06
CA VAL A 41 -12.84 -1.59 20.63
C VAL A 41 -12.18 -2.74 19.86
N CYS A 42 -12.89 -3.31 18.89
CA CYS A 42 -12.29 -4.25 17.94
C CYS A 42 -11.28 -3.49 17.07
N ALA A 43 -9.98 -3.75 17.25
CA ALA A 43 -8.95 -3.16 16.41
C ALA A 43 -9.10 -3.71 14.96
N PRO A 44 -9.02 -2.84 13.93
CA PRO A 44 -9.01 -3.31 12.55
C PRO A 44 -7.74 -4.14 12.28
N ALA A 45 -7.83 -5.06 11.32
CA ALA A 45 -6.67 -5.82 10.89
C ALA A 45 -5.55 -4.89 10.36
N PRO A 46 -4.28 -5.25 10.57
CA PRO A 46 -3.16 -4.45 10.08
C PRO A 46 -3.20 -4.38 8.55
N GLN A 47 -3.21 -3.14 8.04
CA GLN A 47 -3.12 -2.89 6.61
C GLN A 47 -1.74 -3.32 6.09
N ARG A 48 -1.71 -4.05 4.96
CA ARG A 48 -0.47 -4.41 4.26
C ARG A 48 -0.29 -3.51 3.05
N PRO A 49 0.37 -2.35 3.19
CA PRO A 49 0.55 -1.45 2.06
C PRO A 49 1.50 -2.07 1.02
N PRO A 50 1.42 -1.65 -0.25
CA PRO A 50 2.18 -2.28 -1.34
C PRO A 50 3.70 -2.20 -1.15
N TRP A 51 4.21 -1.21 -0.40
CA TRP A 51 5.62 -1.09 -0.05
C TRP A 51 6.07 -2.01 1.09
N ALA A 52 5.14 -2.53 1.91
CA ALA A 52 5.43 -3.56 2.91
C ALA A 52 5.56 -4.95 2.27
N CYS A 53 4.96 -5.15 1.09
CA CYS A 53 5.15 -6.33 0.28
C CYS A 53 6.39 -6.13 -0.60
N LYS A 54 7.55 -6.62 -0.17
CA LYS A 54 8.73 -6.67 -1.06
C LYS A 54 8.37 -7.54 -2.27
N GLY A 55 8.22 -6.90 -3.44
CA GLY A 55 8.07 -7.61 -4.70
C GLY A 55 9.30 -8.49 -4.96
N GLN A 56 9.09 -9.61 -5.66
CA GLN A 56 10.20 -10.44 -6.10
C GLN A 56 10.97 -9.74 -7.22
N TYR A 57 12.30 -9.78 -7.16
CA TYR A 57 13.14 -9.23 -8.22
C TYR A 57 12.83 -9.92 -9.56
N GLN A 58 12.60 -9.11 -10.60
CA GLN A 58 12.43 -9.57 -11.98
C GLN A 58 13.75 -9.41 -12.72
N LYS A 59 14.33 -10.53 -13.18
CA LYS A 59 15.57 -10.50 -13.96
C LYS A 59 15.32 -9.92 -15.36
N PRO A 60 16.26 -9.16 -15.93
CA PRO A 60 16.16 -8.73 -17.32
C PRO A 60 16.06 -9.95 -18.25
N CYS A 61 15.07 -9.94 -19.14
CA CYS A 61 14.91 -10.97 -20.17
C CYS A 61 15.72 -10.66 -21.44
N GLN A 62 16.10 -9.39 -21.63
CA GLN A 62 16.80 -8.94 -22.82
C GLN A 62 18.31 -9.20 -22.68
N LYS A 63 18.90 -9.83 -23.69
CA LYS A 63 20.36 -9.97 -23.78
C LYS A 63 20.97 -8.61 -24.07
N LEU A 64 22.01 -8.25 -23.31
CA LEU A 64 22.87 -7.13 -23.65
C LEU A 64 23.84 -7.55 -24.76
N GLU A 65 24.20 -6.61 -25.61
CA GLU A 65 25.22 -6.81 -26.63
C GLU A 65 26.56 -7.13 -25.95
N GLY A 66 27.12 -8.31 -26.26
CA GLY A 66 28.37 -8.81 -25.67
C GLY A 66 29.62 -8.50 -26.50
N THR A 67 29.44 -7.79 -27.61
CA THR A 67 30.50 -7.35 -28.51
C THR A 67 30.97 -5.96 -28.11
N THR A 68 32.27 -5.74 -28.21
CA THR A 68 32.88 -4.42 -28.08
C THR A 68 33.27 -3.92 -29.46
N VAL A 69 33.43 -2.61 -29.60
CA VAL A 69 33.90 -1.99 -30.85
C VAL A 69 35.19 -2.66 -31.34
N TYR A 70 36.11 -2.99 -30.42
CA TYR A 70 37.35 -3.69 -30.77
C TYR A 70 37.09 -5.07 -31.40
N ARG A 71 36.17 -5.86 -30.83
CA ARG A 71 35.81 -7.18 -31.38
C ARG A 71 35.05 -7.10 -32.70
N SER A 72 34.29 -6.03 -32.94
CA SER A 72 33.56 -5.84 -34.20
C SER A 72 34.43 -5.24 -35.31
N SER A 73 35.45 -4.46 -34.95
CA SER A 73 36.27 -3.71 -35.91
C SER A 73 37.54 -4.44 -36.34
N PHE A 74 38.04 -5.37 -35.53
CA PHE A 74 39.30 -6.07 -35.82
C PHE A 74 39.06 -7.57 -35.89
N LEU A 75 39.46 -8.17 -37.01
CA LEU A 75 39.48 -9.63 -37.16
C LEU A 75 40.58 -10.22 -36.27
N PRO A 76 40.37 -11.43 -35.73
CA PRO A 76 41.41 -12.17 -35.02
C PRO A 76 42.59 -12.48 -35.97
N PRO A 77 43.82 -12.56 -35.43
CA PRO A 77 44.99 -12.91 -36.22
C PRO A 77 44.82 -14.25 -36.94
N GLY A 78 44.99 -14.26 -38.26
CA GLY A 78 44.86 -15.47 -39.09
C GLY A 78 43.52 -15.62 -39.81
N GLU A 79 42.56 -14.70 -39.61
CA GLU A 79 41.41 -14.55 -40.51
C GLU A 79 41.75 -13.52 -41.59
N ASP A 80 41.69 -13.93 -42.85
CA ASP A 80 41.96 -13.08 -44.01
C ASP A 80 40.69 -12.30 -44.41
N CYS A 81 40.85 -11.02 -44.73
CA CYS A 81 39.75 -10.14 -45.20
C CYS A 81 39.30 -10.42 -46.65
N THR A 82 39.85 -11.46 -47.29
CA THR A 82 39.63 -11.79 -48.71
C THR A 82 38.24 -12.38 -48.99
N GLU A 83 37.55 -12.89 -47.97
CA GLU A 83 36.16 -13.35 -48.06
C GLU A 83 35.13 -12.30 -47.61
N TYR A 84 35.57 -11.11 -47.17
CA TYR A 84 34.66 -10.01 -46.84
C TYR A 84 34.10 -9.42 -48.14
N MET A 85 32.99 -10.00 -48.61
CA MET A 85 32.12 -9.38 -49.60
C MET A 85 31.50 -8.14 -48.96
N ASP A 86 32.05 -6.98 -49.28
CA ASP A 86 31.42 -5.71 -48.97
C ASP A 86 30.03 -5.68 -49.63
N PRO A 87 28.92 -5.63 -48.86
CA PRO A 87 27.57 -5.51 -49.43
C PRO A 87 27.39 -4.25 -50.29
N CYS A 88 28.35 -3.33 -50.24
CA CYS A 88 28.36 -2.06 -50.94
C CYS A 88 29.49 -1.95 -51.98
N GLN A 89 29.75 -3.00 -52.76
CA GLN A 89 30.67 -2.86 -53.90
C GLN A 89 30.18 -1.72 -54.81
N TYR A 90 31.06 -0.72 -54.99
CA TYR A 90 30.80 0.59 -55.62
C TYR A 90 30.39 0.42 -57.08
N GLY A 91 29.12 0.12 -57.33
CA GLY A 91 28.59 -0.12 -58.68
C GLY A 91 27.20 -0.72 -58.76
N ASP A 92 26.76 -1.51 -57.77
CA ASP A 92 25.48 -2.24 -57.84
C ASP A 92 24.34 -1.64 -57.01
N CYS A 93 24.61 -0.55 -56.30
CA CYS A 93 23.55 0.23 -55.65
C CYS A 93 22.78 0.95 -56.76
N LYS A 94 21.71 0.30 -57.28
CA LYS A 94 20.73 0.95 -58.16
C LYS A 94 20.38 2.29 -57.52
N PRO A 95 20.50 3.42 -58.25
CA PRO A 95 20.18 4.72 -57.69
C PRO A 95 18.71 4.69 -57.27
N CYS A 96 18.50 4.60 -55.97
CA CYS A 96 17.19 4.70 -55.39
C CYS A 96 16.71 6.13 -55.68
N SER A 97 15.59 6.27 -56.40
CA SER A 97 15.00 7.58 -56.79
C SER A 97 14.38 8.32 -55.60
N CYS A 98 14.85 8.03 -54.39
CA CYS A 98 14.33 8.58 -53.15
C CYS A 98 14.84 10.01 -53.01
N ILE A 99 14.03 10.96 -53.48
CA ILE A 99 14.08 12.34 -52.98
C ILE A 99 13.60 12.25 -51.54
N CYS A 100 14.53 12.12 -50.59
CA CYS A 100 14.18 12.17 -49.17
C CYS A 100 13.52 13.53 -48.88
N PRO A 101 12.41 13.52 -48.14
CA PRO A 101 12.57 13.56 -46.69
C PRO A 101 11.60 12.63 -45.91
N ALA A 102 12.15 12.00 -44.87
CA ALA A 102 11.44 11.56 -43.66
C ALA A 102 10.53 10.31 -43.66
N GLU A 103 10.40 9.51 -44.71
CA GLU A 103 9.61 8.24 -44.64
C GLU A 103 10.44 6.93 -44.67
N CYS A 104 11.75 6.99 -44.90
CA CYS A 104 12.60 5.79 -44.94
C CYS A 104 12.92 5.20 -43.54
N ILE A 105 12.47 5.82 -42.45
CA ILE A 105 12.60 5.27 -41.09
C ILE A 105 11.42 4.34 -40.76
N ALA A 106 10.37 4.31 -41.61
CA ALA A 106 9.14 3.55 -41.34
C ALA A 106 9.02 2.22 -42.12
N THR A 107 10.01 1.85 -42.94
CA THR A 107 10.05 0.53 -43.57
C THR A 107 11.27 -0.22 -43.09
N ASP A 108 11.14 -0.80 -41.89
CA ASP A 108 12.09 -1.74 -41.34
C ASP A 108 12.34 -2.89 -42.35
N PRO A 109 13.57 -3.10 -42.83
CA PRO A 109 13.91 -4.28 -43.64
C PRO A 109 13.93 -5.59 -42.81
N CYS A 110 13.45 -5.58 -41.56
CA CYS A 110 13.28 -6.75 -40.70
C CYS A 110 11.82 -7.06 -40.34
N ALA A 111 10.84 -6.37 -40.94
CA ALA A 111 9.42 -6.67 -40.72
C ALA A 111 8.92 -7.85 -41.58
N CYS A 112 9.49 -9.04 -41.37
CA CYS A 112 8.93 -10.30 -41.85
C CYS A 112 8.93 -11.35 -40.72
N ASN A 113 7.83 -11.34 -39.93
CA ASN A 113 7.34 -12.37 -39.00
C ASN A 113 8.33 -13.00 -37.99
N PHE A 114 8.32 -12.48 -36.76
CA PHE A 114 8.68 -13.29 -35.59
C PHE A 114 7.47 -14.17 -35.19
N PRO A 115 7.61 -15.50 -35.07
CA PRO A 115 6.56 -16.32 -34.49
C PRO A 115 6.37 -15.94 -33.02
N THR A 116 5.12 -15.73 -32.63
CA THR A 116 4.71 -15.54 -31.23
C THR A 116 5.23 -16.69 -30.38
N ALA A 117 5.90 -16.38 -29.27
CA ALA A 117 6.35 -17.38 -28.31
C ALA A 117 5.15 -18.19 -27.75
N GLN A 118 5.05 -19.45 -28.14
CA GLN A 118 4.20 -20.45 -27.48
C GLN A 118 4.94 -20.96 -26.23
N CYS A 119 4.98 -20.13 -25.19
CA CYS A 119 5.10 -20.61 -23.82
C CYS A 119 3.69 -20.65 -23.20
N CYS A 120 2.77 -21.38 -23.85
CA CYS A 120 1.46 -21.78 -23.33
C CYS A 120 1.10 -23.11 -24.01
N ALA A 121 1.30 -24.22 -23.25
CA ALA A 121 1.09 -25.64 -23.56
C ALA A 121 2.10 -26.30 -24.52
#